data_AF-A0A3A9SNZ0-F1
#
_entry.id   AF-A0A3A9SNZ0-F1
#
_cell.length_a   1.000
_cell.length_b   1.000
_cell.length_c   1.000
_cell.angle_alpha   90.00
_cell.angle_beta   90.00
_cell.angle_gamma   90.00
#
_symmetry.space_group_name_H-M   'P 1'
#
loop_
_entity.id
_entity.type
_entity.pdbx_description
1 polymer ?
#
loop_
_entity_poly.entity_id
_entity_poly.type
_entity_poly.pdbx_seq_one_letter_code
_entity_poly.pdbx_strand_id
1 'polypeptide(L)'
;MASTKEYLEFILEQLSELDEITYKAMMGEYIIYYRGKIVGGIYDDRFLVKNIKAAADKMPDADLELPYEGAKKMLLVDDVDNKEFLRNLLEAMYDELPVPKKKK
;
A
#
# COMPACT_ATOMS: atom_id res chain seq x y z
N MET A 1 -16.84 2.06 -5.90
CA MET A 1 -16.64 3.41 -6.47
C MET A 1 -15.21 3.54 -7.00
N ALA A 2 -14.95 4.51 -7.87
CA ALA A 2 -13.56 4.88 -8.19
C ALA A 2 -12.97 5.66 -7.01
N SER A 3 -11.68 5.47 -6.75
CA SER A 3 -10.99 6.23 -5.70
C SER A 3 -10.77 7.67 -6.13
N THR A 4 -10.83 8.58 -5.18
CA THR A 4 -10.70 10.02 -5.46
C THR A 4 -9.23 10.40 -5.49
N LYS A 5 -8.87 11.33 -6.38
CA LYS A 5 -7.50 11.86 -6.44
C LYS A 5 -7.07 12.52 -5.12
N GLU A 6 -8.01 13.14 -4.42
CA GLU A 6 -7.79 13.77 -3.11
C GLU A 6 -7.29 12.76 -2.07
N TYR A 7 -7.91 11.57 -2.00
CA TYR A 7 -7.47 10.52 -1.08
C TYR A 7 -6.10 9.96 -1.47
N LEU A 8 -5.82 9.82 -2.77
CA LEU A 8 -4.47 9.49 -3.24
C LEU A 8 -3.45 10.51 -2.76
N GLU A 9 -3.72 11.80 -2.93
CA GLU A 9 -2.80 12.87 -2.52
C GLU A 9 -2.58 12.87 -1.01
N PHE A 10 -3.64 12.63 -0.22
CA PHE A 10 -3.54 12.42 1.21
C PHE A 10 -2.59 11.26 1.54
N ILE A 11 -2.81 10.07 0.98
CA ILE A 11 -1.94 8.91 1.23
C ILE A 11 -0.50 9.20 0.80
N LEU A 12 -0.27 9.84 -0.34
CA LEU A 12 1.08 10.21 -0.77
C LEU A 12 1.76 11.20 0.20
N GLU A 13 1.01 12.12 0.78
CA GLU A 13 1.51 13.04 1.80
C GLU A 13 1.86 12.31 3.10
N GLN A 14 1.07 11.33 3.51
CA GLN A 14 1.38 10.48 4.67
C GLN A 14 2.62 9.62 4.42
N LEU A 15 2.80 9.16 3.19
CA LEU A 15 3.95 8.39 2.75
C LEU A 15 5.17 9.25 2.37
N SER A 16 5.11 10.57 2.51
CA SER A 16 6.19 11.48 2.09
C SER A 16 7.49 11.30 2.89
N GLU A 17 7.44 10.69 4.07
CA GLU A 17 8.64 10.32 4.84
C GLU A 17 9.41 9.13 4.26
N LEU A 18 8.79 8.38 3.35
CA LEU A 18 9.40 7.26 2.65
C LEU A 18 10.00 7.72 1.32
N ASP A 19 11.25 7.34 1.09
CA ASP A 19 11.93 7.63 -0.18
C ASP A 19 11.41 6.73 -1.32
N GLU A 20 11.39 7.24 -2.55
CA GLU A 20 10.99 6.51 -3.76
C GLU A 20 9.55 5.93 -3.74
N ILE A 21 8.60 6.64 -3.14
CA ILE A 21 7.17 6.34 -3.29
C ILE A 21 6.67 6.84 -4.65
N THR A 22 6.08 5.94 -5.42
CA THR A 22 5.46 6.24 -6.72
C THR A 22 4.10 5.58 -6.81
N TYR A 23 3.23 6.06 -7.69
CA TYR A 23 1.91 5.48 -7.89
C TYR A 23 1.60 5.27 -9.37
N LYS A 24 0.65 4.38 -9.65
CA LYS A 24 0.12 4.14 -10.99
C LYS A 24 -1.40 4.07 -10.94
N ALA A 25 -2.06 4.97 -11.65
CA ALA A 25 -3.50 4.89 -11.85
C ALA A 25 -3.87 3.76 -12.81
N MET A 26 -4.85 2.93 -12.45
CA MET A 26 -5.37 1.85 -13.30
C MET A 26 -6.87 1.68 -13.02
N MET A 27 -7.70 1.83 -14.06
CA MET A 27 -9.16 1.58 -13.98
C MET A 27 -9.93 2.34 -12.87
N GLY A 28 -9.44 3.53 -12.46
CA GLY A 28 -10.08 4.32 -11.38
C GLY A 28 -9.59 3.99 -9.97
N GLU A 29 -8.58 3.13 -9.86
CA GLU A 29 -7.88 2.79 -8.63
C GLU A 29 -6.40 3.22 -8.76
N TYR A 30 -5.69 3.23 -7.63
CA TYR A 30 -4.28 3.64 -7.62
C TYR A 30 -3.40 2.55 -7.02
N ILE A 31 -2.36 2.13 -7.72
CA ILE A 31 -1.39 1.17 -7.23
C ILE A 31 -0.21 1.95 -6.65
N ILE A 32 0.18 1.64 -5.41
CA ILE A 32 1.31 2.28 -4.74
C ILE A 32 2.56 1.39 -4.83
N TYR A 33 3.67 2.03 -5.20
CA TYR A 33 4.98 1.44 -5.33
C TYR A 33 5.91 2.09 -4.33
N TYR A 34 6.70 1.28 -3.64
CA TYR A 34 7.79 1.71 -2.77
C TYR A 34 9.09 1.14 -3.31
N ARG A 35 10.05 2.01 -3.66
CA ARG A 35 11.36 1.60 -4.23
C ARG A 35 11.21 0.64 -5.42
N GLY A 36 10.23 0.93 -6.29
CA GLY A 36 9.89 0.12 -7.46
C GLY A 36 9.18 -1.20 -7.19
N LYS A 37 8.81 -1.51 -5.93
CA LYS A 37 8.03 -2.71 -5.56
C LYS A 37 6.57 -2.36 -5.29
N ILE A 38 5.65 -3.20 -5.75
CA ILE A 38 4.22 -3.05 -5.44
C ILE A 38 3.97 -3.47 -3.99
N VAL A 39 3.70 -2.47 -3.15
CA VAL A 39 3.36 -2.63 -1.73
C VAL A 39 1.85 -2.80 -1.52
N GLY A 40 1.05 -2.06 -2.30
CA GLY A 40 -0.37 -1.97 -2.10
C GLY A 40 -1.06 -1.09 -3.14
N GLY A 41 -2.24 -0.60 -2.80
CA GLY A 41 -3.01 0.30 -3.62
C GLY A 41 -4.16 0.93 -2.84
N ILE A 42 -4.80 1.89 -3.49
CA ILE A 42 -5.98 2.58 -3.02
C ILE A 42 -7.16 2.07 -3.83
N TYR A 43 -8.15 1.57 -3.11
CA TYR A 43 -9.33 0.90 -3.63
C TYR A 43 -10.54 1.40 -2.87
N ASP A 44 -11.51 2.00 -3.57
CA ASP A 44 -12.71 2.56 -2.93
C ASP A 44 -12.37 3.54 -1.78
N ASP A 45 -11.38 4.42 -2.01
CA ASP A 45 -10.84 5.35 -0.99
C ASP A 45 -10.34 4.67 0.30
N ARG A 46 -9.85 3.43 0.18
CA ARG A 46 -9.19 2.69 1.27
C ARG A 46 -7.79 2.30 0.86
N PHE A 47 -6.85 2.40 1.80
CA PHE A 47 -5.48 1.99 1.55
C PHE A 47 -5.31 0.51 1.91
N LEU A 48 -5.06 -0.32 0.90
CA LEU A 48 -4.89 -1.76 1.06
C LEU A 48 -3.45 -2.16 0.71
N VAL A 49 -2.79 -2.90 1.60
CA VAL A 49 -1.45 -3.43 1.37
C VAL A 49 -1.47 -4.94 1.22
N LYS A 50 -0.45 -5.52 0.58
CA LYS A 50 -0.39 -6.98 0.44
C LYS A 50 -0.37 -7.66 1.80
N ASN A 51 -1.15 -8.73 1.94
CA ASN A 51 -1.08 -9.62 3.08
C ASN A 51 0.20 -10.47 3.03
N ILE A 52 1.29 -9.92 3.57
CA ILE A 52 2.57 -10.59 3.77
C ILE A 52 2.91 -10.64 5.26
N LYS A 53 3.83 -11.51 5.64
CA LYS A 53 4.14 -11.78 7.04
C LYS A 53 4.54 -10.51 7.80
N ALA A 54 5.36 -9.64 7.21
CA ALA A 54 5.78 -8.36 7.77
C ALA A 54 4.60 -7.42 8.02
N ALA A 55 3.64 -7.36 7.09
CA ALA A 55 2.45 -6.53 7.26
C ALA A 55 1.49 -7.11 8.31
N ALA A 56 1.30 -8.42 8.31
CA ALA A 56 0.47 -9.12 9.29
C ALA A 56 1.08 -9.11 10.70
N ASP A 57 2.41 -9.07 10.83
CA ASP A 57 3.10 -8.94 12.12
C ASP A 57 2.94 -7.51 12.70
N LYS A 58 2.98 -6.50 11.82
CA LYS A 58 2.71 -5.10 12.19
C LYS A 58 1.24 -4.82 12.47
N MET A 59 0.34 -5.51 11.77
CA MET A 59 -1.11 -5.35 11.90
C MET A 59 -1.80 -6.71 12.05
N PRO A 60 -1.65 -7.38 13.20
CA PRO A 60 -2.28 -8.68 13.42
C PRO A 60 -3.80 -8.59 13.48
N ASP A 61 -4.33 -7.40 13.80
CA ASP A 61 -5.77 -7.11 13.89
C ASP A 61 -6.32 -6.40 12.63
N ALA A 62 -5.49 -6.19 11.60
CA ALA A 62 -5.99 -5.54 10.37
C ALA A 62 -7.01 -6.41 9.64
N ASP A 63 -8.04 -5.74 9.13
CA ASP A 63 -9.08 -6.41 8.38
C ASP A 63 -8.58 -6.86 7.00
N LEU A 64 -9.02 -8.05 6.57
CA LEU A 64 -8.59 -8.65 5.31
C LEU A 64 -9.64 -8.43 4.23
N GLU A 65 -9.43 -7.37 3.46
CA GLU A 65 -10.38 -6.90 2.48
C GLU A 65 -10.00 -7.32 1.05
N LEU A 66 -11.02 -7.42 0.20
CA LEU A 66 -10.86 -7.68 -1.22
C LEU A 66 -10.91 -6.34 -1.95
N PRO A 67 -9.88 -5.96 -2.75
CA PRO A 67 -9.95 -4.72 -3.53
C PRO A 67 -11.08 -4.75 -4.56
N TYR A 68 -11.35 -5.92 -5.16
CA TYR A 68 -12.47 -6.18 -6.04
C TYR A 68 -12.81 -7.69 -6.05
N GLU A 69 -13.98 -8.04 -6.60
CA GLU A 69 -14.40 -9.44 -6.71
C GLU A 69 -13.39 -10.30 -7.48
N GLY A 70 -12.96 -11.41 -6.87
CA GLY A 70 -11.96 -12.32 -7.46
C GLY A 70 -10.51 -11.93 -7.24
N ALA A 71 -10.23 -10.79 -6.61
CA ALA A 71 -8.87 -10.44 -6.19
C ALA A 71 -8.39 -11.26 -4.99
N LYS A 72 -7.10 -11.12 -4.66
CA LYS A 72 -6.55 -11.66 -3.40
C LYS A 72 -6.88 -10.71 -2.25
N LYS A 73 -7.12 -11.29 -1.07
CA LYS A 73 -7.28 -10.50 0.16
C LYS A 73 -6.01 -9.69 0.46
N MET A 74 -6.21 -8.44 0.80
CA MET A 74 -5.21 -7.45 1.17
C MET A 74 -5.53 -6.94 2.57
N LEU A 75 -4.52 -6.47 3.29
CA LEU A 75 -4.71 -5.91 4.63
C LEU A 75 -5.16 -4.46 4.49
N LEU A 76 -6.28 -4.12 5.12
CA LEU A 76 -6.74 -2.76 5.27
C LEU A 76 -5.84 -2.03 6.26
N VAL A 77 -5.30 -0.89 5.83
CA VAL A 77 -4.56 0.02 6.69
C VAL A 77 -5.53 1.08 7.18
N ASP A 78 -5.96 0.98 8.44
CA ASP A 78 -6.83 1.96 9.08
C ASP A 78 -6.01 3.16 9.62
N ASP A 79 -4.80 2.88 10.13
CA ASP A 79 -3.89 3.85 10.76
C ASP A 79 -3.09 4.67 9.72
N VAL A 80 -3.76 5.18 8.68
CA VAL A 80 -3.14 5.98 7.60
C VAL A 80 -2.72 7.38 8.02
N ASP A 81 -3.23 7.88 9.15
CA ASP A 81 -2.84 9.19 9.70
C ASP A 81 -1.46 9.14 10.40
N ASN A 82 -0.98 7.93 10.71
CA ASN A 82 0.25 7.72 11.45
C ASN A 82 1.42 7.43 10.50
N LYS A 83 2.14 8.50 10.15
CA LYS A 83 3.28 8.42 9.22
C LYS A 83 4.40 7.50 9.69
N GLU A 84 4.73 7.54 10.99
CA GLU A 84 5.75 6.66 11.58
C GLU A 84 5.34 5.19 11.45
N PHE A 85 4.06 4.88 11.68
CA PHE A 85 3.51 3.54 11.50
C PHE A 85 3.58 3.09 10.03
N LEU A 86 3.10 3.92 9.09
CA LEU A 86 3.14 3.63 7.65
C LEU A 86 4.56 3.38 7.15
N ARG A 87 5.51 4.20 7.63
CA ARG A 87 6.93 4.04 7.34
C ARG A 87 7.43 2.68 7.80
N ASN A 88 7.24 2.36 9.08
CA ASN A 88 7.68 1.10 9.65
C ASN A 88 7.03 -0.12 8.97
N LEU A 89 5.76 0.01 8.57
CA LEU A 89 5.02 -1.01 7.83
C LEU A 89 5.67 -1.24 6.46
N LEU A 90 5.84 -0.19 5.66
CA LEU A 90 6.37 -0.31 4.30
C LEU A 90 7.86 -0.69 4.27
N GLU A 91 8.66 -0.22 5.22
CA GLU A 91 10.06 -0.65 5.39
C GLU A 91 10.14 -2.15 5.73
N ALA A 92 9.30 -2.64 6.65
CA ALA A 92 9.25 -4.07 6.98
C ALA A 92 8.77 -4.91 5.78
N MET A 93 7.78 -4.41 5.04
CA MET A 93 7.28 -5.08 3.83
C MET A 93 8.34 -5.13 2.72
N TYR A 94 9.17 -4.10 2.59
CA TYR A 94 10.14 -4.00 1.51
C TYR A 94 11.17 -5.13 1.53
N ASP A 95 11.60 -5.59 2.71
CA ASP A 95 12.55 -6.69 2.85
C ASP A 95 11.97 -8.01 2.29
N GLU A 96 10.69 -8.27 2.56
CA GLU A 96 10.00 -9.48 2.10
C GLU A 96 9.49 -9.40 0.65
N LEU A 97 9.24 -8.19 0.13
CA LEU A 97 8.73 -8.04 -1.23
C LEU A 97 9.79 -8.45 -2.26
N PRO A 98 9.40 -9.14 -3.35
CA PRO A 98 10.35 -9.59 -4.36
C PRO A 98 11.11 -8.39 -4.93
N VAL A 99 12.44 -8.49 -4.94
CA VAL A 99 13.31 -7.45 -5.50
C VAL A 99 12.90 -7.15 -6.95
N PRO A 100 12.68 -5.87 -7.31
CA PRO A 100 12.45 -5.54 -8.70
C PRO A 100 13.73 -5.95 -9.41
N LYS A 101 13.63 -6.85 -10.39
CA LYS A 101 14.78 -7.24 -11.19
C LYS A 101 15.39 -5.96 -11.73
N LYS A 102 16.61 -5.61 -11.31
CA LYS A 102 17.38 -4.53 -11.92
C LYS A 102 17.41 -4.81 -13.41
N LYS A 103 16.66 -4.04 -14.21
CA LYS A 103 16.82 -4.06 -15.65
C LYS A 103 18.17 -3.41 -15.91
N LYS A 104 19.15 -4.23 -16.32
CA LYS A 104 20.37 -3.77 -16.99
C LYS A 104 20.00 -3.23 -18.37
#